data_AF-A0A430AS17-F1
#
_entry.id   AF-A0A430AS17-F1
#
_cell.length_a   1.000
_cell.length_b   1.000
_cell.length_c   1.000
_cell.angle_alpha   90.00
_cell.angle_beta   90.00
_cell.angle_gamma   90.00
#
_symmetry.space_group_name_H-M   'P 1'
#
loop_
_entity.id
_entity.type
_entity.pdbx_description
1 polymer ?
#
loop_
_entity_poly.entity_id
_entity_poly.type
_entity_poly.pdbx_seq_one_letter_code
_entity_poly.pdbx_strand_id
1 'polypeptide(L)'
;MNKGNKLIWLFLSIAFAVGAIVVGSMYDNKKKEDLVKEVGVEEGSKEMTLSSLYFDKSKVFLAKGTTEQKINTMEKSAKNDEDKKMVKDLKQRIEIQTRFNDLFEEPVLVGNKFKEKVSMKNDNKKEDIDNLVSDASSLNKKEDPFYEGVLTYLATAGGSEGKETTHTEKSGNAQKAQEIINMIIVDGAVQSDFTLEQYYAAKQEVDGLPEGAEKTELMQQITQIQTALTNMGITY
;
A
#
# COMPACT_ATOMS: atom_id res chain seq x y z
N MET A 1 51.27 1.31 -35.87
CA MET A 1 50.30 0.33 -35.34
C MET A 1 49.85 -0.57 -36.48
N ASN A 2 50.32 -1.82 -36.52
CA ASN A 2 50.02 -2.75 -37.62
C ASN A 2 48.53 -3.08 -37.66
N LYS A 3 47.96 -3.15 -38.87
CA LYS A 3 46.53 -3.37 -39.11
C LYS A 3 45.99 -4.65 -38.43
N GLY A 4 46.84 -5.64 -38.18
CA GLY A 4 46.52 -6.86 -37.42
C GLY A 4 46.22 -6.62 -35.93
N ASN A 5 46.85 -5.63 -35.27
CA ASN A 5 46.61 -5.36 -33.85
C ASN A 5 45.26 -4.69 -33.56
N LYS A 6 44.63 -4.07 -34.58
CA LYS A 6 43.30 -3.45 -34.40
C LYS A 6 42.18 -4.48 -34.33
N LEU A 7 42.31 -5.60 -35.04
CA LEU A 7 41.30 -6.66 -35.04
C LEU A 7 41.29 -7.42 -33.71
N ILE A 8 42.47 -7.71 -33.15
CA ILE A 8 42.62 -8.39 -31.86
C ILE A 8 42.05 -7.53 -30.72
N TRP A 9 42.28 -6.21 -30.75
CA TRP A 9 41.70 -5.28 -29.79
C TRP A 9 40.17 -5.17 -29.89
N LEU A 10 39.61 -5.31 -31.09
CA LEU A 10 38.15 -5.30 -31.30
C LEU A 10 37.49 -6.58 -30.73
N PHE A 11 38.11 -7.75 -30.93
CA PHE A 11 37.58 -8.98 -30.34
C PHE A 11 37.71 -9.01 -28.82
N LEU A 12 38.77 -8.41 -28.26
CA LEU A 12 38.96 -8.33 -26.81
C LEU A 12 37.90 -7.44 -26.14
N SER A 13 37.47 -6.34 -26.78
CA SER A 13 36.42 -5.46 -26.23
C SER A 13 35.03 -6.08 -26.31
N ILE A 14 34.72 -6.83 -27.37
CA ILE A 14 33.47 -7.58 -27.50
C ILE A 14 33.41 -8.70 -26.45
N ALA A 15 34.50 -9.43 -26.25
CA ALA A 15 34.58 -10.47 -25.21
C ALA A 15 34.40 -9.88 -23.80
N PHE A 16 34.96 -8.69 -23.54
CA PHE A 16 34.79 -8.00 -22.27
C PHE A 16 33.34 -7.51 -22.06
N ALA A 17 32.68 -7.00 -23.10
CA ALA A 17 31.29 -6.57 -23.04
C ALA A 17 30.33 -7.75 -22.79
N VAL A 18 30.53 -8.89 -23.46
CA VAL A 18 29.73 -10.10 -23.24
C VAL A 18 30.02 -10.70 -21.86
N GLY A 19 31.28 -10.68 -21.41
CA GLY A 19 31.67 -11.11 -20.06
C GLY A 19 31.02 -10.28 -18.95
N ALA A 20 30.97 -8.95 -19.10
CA ALA A 20 30.33 -8.07 -18.13
C ALA A 20 28.80 -8.29 -18.03
N ILE A 21 28.15 -8.62 -19.15
CA ILE A 21 26.71 -8.95 -19.17
C ILE A 21 26.44 -10.29 -18.47
N VAL A 22 27.30 -11.31 -18.66
CA VAL A 22 27.14 -12.63 -18.02
C VAL A 22 27.46 -12.59 -16.53
N VAL A 23 28.50 -11.84 -16.12
CA VAL A 23 28.82 -11.68 -14.69
C VAL A 23 27.79 -10.79 -14.00
N GLY A 24 27.27 -9.76 -14.67
CA GLY A 24 26.17 -8.93 -14.19
C GLY A 24 24.88 -9.73 -13.97
N SER A 25 24.51 -10.60 -14.91
CA SER A 25 23.31 -11.45 -14.76
C SER A 25 23.46 -12.53 -13.69
N MET A 26 24.67 -13.05 -13.44
CA MET A 26 24.92 -13.94 -12.29
C MET A 26 24.88 -13.20 -10.94
N TYR A 27 25.26 -11.92 -10.88
CA TYR A 27 25.17 -11.12 -9.66
C TYR A 27 23.71 -10.73 -9.33
N ASP A 28 22.88 -10.46 -10.34
CA ASP A 28 21.44 -10.26 -10.16
C ASP A 28 20.72 -11.57 -9.75
N ASN A 29 21.13 -12.72 -10.29
CA ASN A 29 20.53 -14.00 -9.91
C ASN A 29 20.91 -14.45 -8.49
N LYS A 30 22.10 -14.13 -7.99
CA LYS A 30 22.47 -14.43 -6.59
C LYS A 30 21.74 -13.56 -5.56
N LYS A 31 21.30 -12.34 -5.92
CA LYS A 31 20.39 -11.57 -5.06
C LYS A 31 18.94 -12.05 -5.11
N LYS A 32 18.55 -12.79 -6.16
CA LYS A 32 17.23 -13.43 -6.23
C LYS A 32 17.18 -14.73 -5.41
N GLU A 33 18.25 -15.52 -5.31
CA GLU A 33 18.20 -16.79 -4.56
C GLU A 33 17.96 -16.64 -3.05
N ASP A 34 18.50 -15.60 -2.40
CA ASP A 34 18.25 -15.34 -0.97
C ASP A 34 16.88 -14.68 -0.69
N LEU A 35 16.15 -14.27 -1.73
CA LEU A 35 14.78 -13.74 -1.62
C LEU A 35 13.70 -14.71 -2.15
N VAL A 36 14.09 -15.88 -2.66
CA VAL A 36 13.18 -16.88 -3.28
C VAL A 36 12.76 -17.99 -2.31
N LYS A 37 13.20 -17.95 -1.05
CA LYS A 37 12.58 -18.75 0.03
C LYS A 37 11.45 -18.01 0.73
N GLU A 38 10.48 -17.50 -0.03
CA GLU A 38 9.06 -17.60 0.39
C GLU A 38 8.13 -17.19 -0.75
N VAL A 39 7.30 -18.16 -1.14
CA VAL A 39 6.13 -18.07 -2.02
C VAL A 39 6.43 -17.89 -3.50
N GLY A 40 6.47 -19.04 -4.19
CA GLY A 40 6.74 -19.16 -5.61
C GLY A 40 5.66 -18.57 -6.50
N VAL A 41 6.11 -17.97 -7.61
CA VAL A 41 5.39 -17.93 -8.88
C VAL A 41 6.46 -18.00 -9.99
N GLU A 42 6.31 -19.00 -10.84
CA GLU A 42 7.11 -19.24 -12.06
C GLU A 42 7.28 -17.96 -12.90
N GLU A 43 8.53 -17.58 -13.19
CA GLU A 43 8.89 -16.65 -14.28
C GLU A 43 8.72 -17.38 -15.63
N GLY A 44 7.47 -17.69 -15.98
CA GLY A 44 7.04 -17.81 -17.37
C GLY A 44 6.61 -16.44 -17.85
N SER A 45 6.86 -16.10 -19.12
CA SER A 45 6.37 -14.92 -19.82
C SER A 45 4.85 -14.76 -19.65
N LYS A 46 4.39 -14.23 -18.52
CA LYS A 46 2.97 -13.95 -18.26
C LYS A 46 2.59 -12.78 -19.15
N GLU A 47 1.69 -13.07 -20.07
CA GLU A 47 0.98 -12.07 -20.85
C GLU A 47 0.46 -10.99 -19.90
N MET A 48 0.91 -9.76 -20.11
CA MET A 48 0.56 -8.63 -19.27
C MET A 48 -0.93 -8.35 -19.47
N THR A 49 -1.71 -8.40 -18.39
CA THR A 49 -3.16 -8.13 -18.42
C THR A 49 -3.48 -6.89 -17.59
N LEU A 50 -4.61 -6.22 -17.86
CA LEU A 50 -5.00 -5.01 -17.10
C LEU A 50 -5.09 -5.31 -15.59
N SER A 51 -5.55 -6.50 -15.22
CA SER A 51 -5.64 -6.91 -13.82
C SER A 51 -4.27 -7.09 -13.16
N SER A 52 -3.21 -7.42 -13.93
CA SER A 52 -1.84 -7.52 -13.39
C SER A 52 -1.21 -6.17 -13.02
N LEU A 53 -1.85 -5.06 -13.36
CA LEU A 53 -1.43 -3.71 -12.95
C LEU A 53 -1.92 -3.33 -11.55
N TYR A 54 -2.85 -4.11 -11.00
CA TYR A 54 -3.26 -4.04 -9.60
C TYR A 54 -2.46 -5.01 -8.74
N PHE A 55 -2.31 -4.66 -7.47
CA PHE A 55 -1.58 -5.46 -6.49
C PHE A 55 -2.22 -6.84 -6.31
N ASP A 56 -3.55 -6.90 -6.28
CA ASP A 56 -4.31 -8.12 -6.11
C ASP A 56 -5.68 -8.06 -6.84
N LYS A 57 -6.52 -9.08 -6.59
CA LYS A 57 -7.85 -9.20 -7.21
C LYS A 57 -8.87 -8.18 -6.71
N SER A 58 -8.64 -7.53 -5.57
CA SER A 58 -9.52 -6.48 -5.04
C SER A 58 -9.47 -5.21 -5.90
N LYS A 59 -8.39 -5.04 -6.68
CA LYS A 59 -8.17 -3.89 -7.57
C LYS A 59 -8.18 -2.54 -6.84
N VAL A 60 -7.84 -2.53 -5.54
CA VAL A 60 -7.75 -1.30 -4.74
C VAL A 60 -6.40 -0.62 -4.95
N PHE A 61 -5.31 -1.38 -4.86
CA PHE A 61 -3.96 -0.84 -4.93
C PHE A 61 -3.25 -1.22 -6.23
N LEU A 62 -2.27 -0.41 -6.64
CA LEU A 62 -1.45 -0.69 -7.83
C LEU A 62 -0.35 -1.71 -7.51
N ALA A 63 -0.03 -2.56 -8.48
CA ALA A 63 1.09 -3.47 -8.38
C ALA A 63 2.42 -2.73 -8.24
N LYS A 64 3.40 -3.36 -7.58
CA LYS A 64 4.75 -2.81 -7.49
C LYS A 64 5.34 -2.69 -8.90
N GLY A 65 5.80 -1.50 -9.26
CA GLY A 65 6.37 -1.22 -10.58
C GLY A 65 5.33 -1.01 -11.68
N THR A 66 4.07 -0.78 -11.35
CA THR A 66 3.10 -0.17 -12.28
C THR A 66 3.57 1.25 -12.62
N THR A 67 3.57 1.58 -13.92
CA THR A 67 3.99 2.89 -14.43
C THR A 67 2.99 3.41 -15.46
N GLU A 68 2.99 4.71 -15.72
CA GLU A 68 2.15 5.30 -16.77
C GLU A 68 2.42 4.67 -18.14
N GLN A 69 3.68 4.36 -18.47
CA GLN A 69 4.03 3.70 -19.74
C GLN A 69 3.37 2.33 -19.88
N LYS A 70 3.35 1.55 -18.79
CA LYS A 70 2.65 0.26 -18.74
C LYS A 70 1.14 0.45 -18.94
N ILE A 71 0.52 1.41 -18.27
CA ILE A 71 -0.91 1.72 -18.41
C ILE A 71 -1.25 2.18 -19.83
N ASN A 72 -0.46 3.07 -20.42
CA ASN A 72 -0.65 3.57 -21.79
C ASN A 72 -0.47 2.47 -22.86
N THR A 73 0.36 1.47 -22.58
CA THR A 73 0.49 0.29 -23.44
C THR A 73 -0.81 -0.52 -23.42
N MET A 74 -1.39 -0.71 -22.23
CA MET A 74 -2.66 -1.42 -22.07
C MET A 74 -3.86 -0.64 -22.61
N GLU A 75 -3.86 0.69 -22.51
CA GLU A 75 -4.88 1.56 -23.11
C GLU A 75 -5.04 1.33 -24.60
N LYS A 76 -3.92 1.22 -25.33
CA LYS A 76 -3.94 0.94 -26.78
C LYS A 76 -4.57 -0.42 -27.11
N SER A 77 -4.53 -1.35 -26.17
CA SER A 77 -5.10 -2.69 -26.30
C SER A 77 -6.52 -2.82 -25.75
N ALA A 78 -7.03 -1.82 -25.03
CA ALA A 78 -8.36 -1.84 -24.42
C ALA A 78 -9.45 -1.71 -25.49
N LYS A 79 -10.16 -2.81 -25.77
CA LYS A 79 -11.17 -2.87 -26.85
C LYS A 79 -12.59 -2.63 -26.35
N ASN A 80 -12.91 -3.14 -25.17
CA ASN A 80 -14.25 -3.07 -24.59
C ASN A 80 -14.37 -1.93 -23.57
N ASP A 81 -15.60 -1.60 -23.17
CA ASP A 81 -15.86 -0.49 -22.25
C ASP A 81 -15.43 -0.76 -20.81
N GLU A 82 -15.34 -2.03 -20.41
CA GLU A 82 -14.86 -2.41 -19.08
C GLU A 82 -13.35 -2.16 -18.96
N ASP A 83 -12.58 -2.59 -19.96
CA ASP A 83 -11.15 -2.34 -20.07
C ASP A 83 -10.85 -0.85 -20.08
N LYS A 84 -11.63 -0.05 -20.85
CA LYS A 84 -11.48 1.42 -20.87
C LYS A 84 -11.75 2.04 -19.51
N LYS A 85 -12.75 1.54 -18.76
CA LYS A 85 -13.01 1.99 -17.38
C LYS A 85 -11.86 1.63 -16.45
N MET A 86 -11.33 0.41 -16.55
CA MET A 86 -10.16 -0.01 -15.75
C MET A 86 -8.93 0.82 -16.06
N VAL A 87 -8.66 1.12 -17.34
CA VAL A 87 -7.55 1.99 -17.75
C VAL A 87 -7.73 3.39 -17.17
N LYS A 88 -8.95 3.94 -17.22
CA LYS A 88 -9.24 5.25 -16.64
C LYS A 88 -8.98 5.27 -15.14
N ASP A 89 -9.46 4.27 -14.41
CA ASP A 89 -9.23 4.12 -12.97
C ASP A 89 -7.72 3.98 -12.65
N LEU A 90 -7.00 3.12 -13.38
CA LEU A 90 -5.55 2.96 -13.25
C LEU A 90 -4.80 4.28 -13.46
N LYS A 91 -5.20 5.08 -14.48
CA LYS A 91 -4.61 6.40 -14.74
C LYS A 91 -4.84 7.36 -13.59
N GLN A 92 -6.04 7.40 -13.04
CA GLN A 92 -6.36 8.25 -11.90
C GLN A 92 -5.58 7.81 -10.65
N ARG A 93 -5.49 6.51 -10.37
CA ARG A 93 -4.72 6.00 -9.24
C ARG A 93 -3.23 6.25 -9.38
N ILE A 94 -2.63 6.02 -10.55
CA ILE A 94 -1.19 6.25 -10.72
C ILE A 94 -0.85 7.73 -10.61
N GLU A 95 -1.71 8.61 -11.11
CA GLU A 95 -1.53 10.06 -10.99
C GLU A 95 -1.57 10.51 -9.53
N ILE A 96 -2.60 10.09 -8.79
CA ILE A 96 -2.73 10.40 -7.36
C ILE A 96 -1.57 9.80 -6.56
N GLN A 97 -1.21 8.53 -6.79
CA GLN A 97 -0.10 7.88 -6.09
C GLN A 97 1.24 8.55 -6.38
N THR A 98 1.46 8.99 -7.62
CA THR A 98 2.70 9.68 -8.02
C THR A 98 2.79 11.03 -7.32
N ARG A 99 1.76 11.87 -7.47
CA ARG A 99 1.70 13.18 -6.79
C ARG A 99 1.80 13.05 -5.28
N PHE A 100 1.13 12.06 -4.69
CA PHE A 100 1.20 11.77 -3.26
C PHE A 100 2.62 11.41 -2.84
N ASN A 101 3.27 10.46 -3.51
CA ASN A 101 4.64 10.06 -3.19
C ASN A 101 5.66 11.17 -3.41
N ASP A 102 5.42 12.05 -4.39
CA ASP A 102 6.31 13.18 -4.69
C ASP A 102 6.34 14.23 -3.58
N LEU A 103 5.35 14.27 -2.68
CA LEU A 103 5.36 15.14 -1.51
C LEU A 103 6.37 14.69 -0.44
N PHE A 104 6.99 13.51 -0.58
CA PHE A 104 7.83 12.93 0.46
C PHE A 104 9.25 12.67 -0.03
N GLU A 105 10.21 12.66 0.90
CA GLU A 105 11.62 12.40 0.61
C GLU A 105 11.86 11.03 -0.04
N GLU A 106 10.96 10.08 0.22
CA GLU A 106 10.89 8.79 -0.46
C GLU A 106 9.44 8.34 -0.69
N PRO A 107 9.19 7.39 -1.62
CA PRO A 107 7.83 6.92 -1.88
C PRO A 107 7.19 6.29 -0.63
N VAL A 108 6.06 6.85 -0.21
CA VAL A 108 5.26 6.42 0.95
C VAL A 108 4.37 5.23 0.60
N LEU A 109 3.60 5.33 -0.48
CA LEU A 109 2.70 4.30 -0.95
C LEU A 109 3.36 3.46 -2.05
N VAL A 110 3.71 2.21 -1.73
CA VAL A 110 4.30 1.25 -2.66
C VAL A 110 3.56 -0.09 -2.56
N GLY A 111 2.94 -0.52 -3.66
CA GLY A 111 2.04 -1.67 -3.60
C GLY A 111 0.79 -1.32 -2.79
N ASN A 112 0.49 -2.14 -1.78
CA ASN A 112 -0.63 -1.97 -0.87
C ASN A 112 -0.23 -1.44 0.53
N LYS A 113 0.97 -0.89 0.69
CA LYS A 113 1.49 -0.44 2.00
C LYS A 113 1.87 1.03 1.99
N PHE A 114 1.45 1.73 3.05
CA PHE A 114 1.96 3.04 3.42
C PHE A 114 3.15 2.86 4.34
N LYS A 115 4.31 3.39 3.98
CA LYS A 115 5.46 3.45 4.87
C LYS A 115 5.18 4.42 6.00
N GLU A 116 5.55 4.05 7.21
CA GLU A 116 5.49 4.93 8.36
C GLU A 116 6.72 5.84 8.42
N LYS A 117 6.57 7.00 9.07
CA LYS A 117 7.69 7.90 9.44
C LYS A 117 8.49 8.45 8.27
N VAL A 118 7.87 8.58 7.10
CA VAL A 118 8.49 9.26 5.96
C VAL A 118 8.26 10.76 6.08
N SER A 119 9.34 11.54 6.04
CA SER A 119 9.29 13.00 6.07
C SER A 119 8.75 13.57 4.77
N MET A 120 7.88 14.58 4.87
CA MET A 120 7.54 15.43 3.73
C MET A 120 8.75 16.25 3.30
N LYS A 121 8.85 16.53 1.99
CA LYS A 121 9.83 17.47 1.48
C LYS A 121 9.52 18.88 1.97
N ASN A 122 10.56 19.65 2.27
CA ASN A 122 10.42 21.03 2.76
C ASN A 122 9.95 22.03 1.70
N ASP A 123 10.03 21.69 0.42
CA ASP A 123 9.71 22.57 -0.72
C ASP A 123 8.32 22.35 -1.30
N ASN A 124 7.50 21.49 -0.68
CA ASN A 124 6.11 21.28 -1.08
C ASN A 124 5.31 22.58 -0.98
N LYS A 125 4.64 22.98 -2.06
CA LYS A 125 3.70 24.10 -1.99
C LYS A 125 2.41 23.62 -1.36
N LYS A 126 1.84 24.43 -0.47
CA LYS A 126 0.52 24.18 0.12
C LYS A 126 -0.55 23.93 -0.94
N GLU A 127 -0.50 24.67 -2.04
CA GLU A 127 -1.40 24.50 -3.19
C GLU A 127 -1.34 23.09 -3.79
N ASP A 128 -0.16 22.48 -3.89
CA ASP A 128 0.01 21.14 -4.46
C ASP A 128 -0.65 20.08 -3.56
N ILE A 129 -0.55 20.24 -2.24
CA ILE A 129 -1.19 19.39 -1.24
C ILE A 129 -2.72 19.57 -1.28
N ASP A 130 -3.21 20.82 -1.25
CA ASP A 130 -4.64 21.13 -1.25
C ASP A 130 -5.32 20.61 -2.54
N ASN A 131 -4.66 20.76 -3.69
CA ASN A 131 -5.11 20.20 -4.97
C ASN A 131 -5.16 18.67 -4.94
N LEU A 132 -4.15 18.01 -4.38
CA LEU A 132 -4.14 16.55 -4.26
C LEU A 132 -5.26 16.03 -3.37
N VAL A 133 -5.51 16.70 -2.23
CA VAL A 133 -6.61 16.38 -1.31
C VAL A 133 -7.96 16.54 -2.01
N SER A 134 -8.15 17.64 -2.76
CA SER A 134 -9.37 17.87 -3.54
C SER A 134 -9.60 16.78 -4.58
N ASP A 135 -8.57 16.44 -5.36
CA ASP A 135 -8.67 15.43 -6.40
C ASP A 135 -8.99 14.05 -5.80
N ALA A 136 -8.26 13.62 -4.77
CA ALA A 136 -8.50 12.35 -4.08
C ALA A 136 -9.91 12.29 -3.46
N SER A 137 -10.37 13.38 -2.83
CA SER A 137 -11.72 13.45 -2.25
C SER A 137 -12.83 13.36 -3.31
N SER A 138 -12.65 14.04 -4.45
CA SER A 138 -13.63 14.02 -5.54
C SER A 138 -13.76 12.65 -6.22
N LEU A 139 -12.68 11.86 -6.19
CA LEU A 139 -12.61 10.51 -6.75
C LEU A 139 -13.06 9.44 -5.75
N ASN A 140 -13.10 9.75 -4.45
CA ASN A 140 -13.55 8.86 -3.39
C ASN A 140 -15.09 8.67 -3.36
N LYS A 141 -15.67 8.24 -4.47
CA LYS A 141 -17.13 8.16 -4.66
C LYS A 141 -17.79 6.99 -3.90
N LYS A 142 -17.01 6.10 -3.28
CA LYS A 142 -17.48 4.84 -2.69
C LYS A 142 -16.69 4.42 -1.44
N GLU A 143 -16.04 5.35 -0.75
CA GLU A 143 -15.16 5.00 0.37
C GLU A 143 -14.08 4.00 -0.10
N ASP A 144 -13.46 4.32 -1.24
CA ASP A 144 -12.42 3.50 -1.82
C ASP A 144 -11.18 3.55 -0.91
N PRO A 145 -10.71 2.40 -0.41
CA PRO A 145 -9.64 2.39 0.59
C PRO A 145 -8.32 3.01 0.11
N PHE A 146 -8.10 3.07 -1.20
CA PHE A 146 -6.93 3.74 -1.76
C PHE A 146 -6.98 5.26 -1.50
N TYR A 147 -8.09 5.91 -1.85
CA TYR A 147 -8.23 7.36 -1.69
C TYR A 147 -8.33 7.74 -0.22
N GLU A 148 -9.02 6.94 0.59
CA GLU A 148 -9.11 7.13 2.03
C GLU A 148 -7.74 7.04 2.71
N GLY A 149 -6.92 6.04 2.35
CA GLY A 149 -5.56 5.90 2.88
C GLY A 149 -4.67 7.10 2.55
N VAL A 150 -4.75 7.62 1.32
CA VAL A 150 -4.03 8.84 0.89
C VAL A 150 -4.47 10.05 1.71
N LEU A 151 -5.78 10.29 1.83
CA LEU A 151 -6.32 11.43 2.58
C LEU A 151 -5.95 11.38 4.07
N THR A 152 -6.05 10.19 4.67
CA THR A 152 -5.69 9.96 6.07
C THR A 152 -4.20 10.21 6.32
N TYR A 153 -3.33 9.74 5.42
CA TYR A 153 -1.91 9.98 5.54
C TYR A 153 -1.56 11.47 5.41
N LEU A 154 -2.17 12.19 4.46
CA LEU A 154 -1.95 13.63 4.31
C LEU A 154 -2.45 14.43 5.52
N ALA A 155 -3.59 14.07 6.09
CA ALA A 155 -4.12 14.72 7.29
C ALA A 155 -3.18 14.55 8.50
N THR A 156 -2.53 13.40 8.62
CA THR A 156 -1.57 13.12 9.70
C THR A 156 -0.20 13.75 9.46
N ALA A 157 0.25 13.81 8.20
CA ALA A 157 1.56 14.37 7.84
C ALA A 157 1.58 15.91 7.75
N GLY A 158 0.50 16.56 7.29
CA GLY A 158 0.43 18.00 7.07
C GLY A 158 0.25 18.87 8.33
N GLY A 159 0.18 18.25 9.52
CA GLY A 159 -0.02 18.92 10.81
C GLY A 159 1.25 19.32 11.56
N SER A 160 2.45 19.17 10.97
CA SER A 160 3.73 19.30 11.69
C SER A 160 4.65 20.38 11.11
N GLU A 161 4.31 21.65 11.33
CA GLU A 161 5.32 22.67 11.61
C GLU A 161 5.22 23.03 13.10
N GLY A 162 6.23 22.61 13.88
CA GLY A 162 6.57 23.25 15.14
C GLY A 162 5.50 23.24 16.24
N LYS A 163 5.03 22.06 16.66
CA LYS A 163 4.57 21.81 18.03
C LYS A 163 4.66 20.33 18.31
N GLU A 164 5.07 20.00 19.53
CA GLU A 164 4.88 18.68 20.12
C GLU A 164 3.53 18.11 19.70
N THR A 165 3.57 16.91 19.11
CA THR A 165 2.51 15.90 19.09
C THR A 165 1.17 16.35 19.69
N THR A 166 0.31 16.92 18.86
CA THR A 166 -1.14 16.75 18.99
C THR A 166 -1.54 15.87 17.81
N HIS A 167 -1.44 14.55 17.95
CA HIS A 167 -2.57 13.75 18.40
C HIS A 167 -3.90 14.40 17.94
N THR A 168 -4.46 13.90 16.84
CA THR A 168 -5.87 13.53 16.96
C THR A 168 -5.83 12.48 18.06
N GLU A 169 -6.08 12.92 19.30
CA GLU A 169 -6.35 11.98 20.37
C GLU A 169 -7.57 11.18 19.88
N LYS A 170 -7.30 10.01 19.29
CA LYS A 170 -7.99 8.83 19.79
C LYS A 170 -7.91 9.02 21.31
N SER A 171 -9.05 9.22 21.97
CA SER A 171 -9.09 9.18 23.43
C SER A 171 -8.16 8.05 23.88
N GLY A 172 -7.36 8.23 24.93
CA GLY A 172 -6.45 7.16 25.38
C GLY A 172 -7.16 5.79 25.50
N ASN A 173 -8.48 5.83 25.68
CA ASN A 173 -9.38 4.69 25.69
C ASN A 173 -9.63 4.08 24.29
N ALA A 174 -9.72 4.86 23.21
CA ALA A 174 -9.97 4.35 21.85
C ALA A 174 -8.76 3.62 21.25
N GLN A 175 -7.55 4.08 21.56
CA GLN A 175 -6.32 3.35 21.22
C GLN A 175 -6.24 2.02 21.96
N LYS A 176 -6.46 2.03 23.28
CA LYS A 176 -6.49 0.82 24.10
C LYS A 176 -7.57 -0.15 23.63
N ALA A 177 -8.77 0.34 23.34
CA ALA A 177 -9.86 -0.45 22.79
C ALA A 177 -9.44 -1.15 21.50
N GLN A 178 -8.86 -0.40 20.55
CA GLN A 178 -8.42 -0.98 19.27
C GLN A 178 -7.30 -2.00 19.44
N GLU A 179 -6.32 -1.75 20.31
CA GLU A 179 -5.24 -2.70 20.59
C GLU A 179 -5.79 -4.02 21.13
N ILE A 180 -6.73 -3.95 22.08
CA ILE A 180 -7.34 -5.15 22.65
C ILE A 180 -8.20 -5.86 21.62
N ILE A 181 -8.98 -5.13 20.81
CA ILE A 181 -9.79 -5.72 19.75
C ILE A 181 -8.91 -6.40 18.70
N ASN A 182 -7.76 -5.82 18.32
CA ASN A 182 -6.84 -6.42 17.36
C ASN A 182 -6.16 -7.70 17.89
N MET A 183 -6.10 -7.90 19.20
CA MET A 183 -5.68 -9.18 19.79
C MET A 183 -6.78 -10.25 19.67
N ILE A 184 -8.04 -9.84 19.67
CA ILE A 184 -9.21 -10.74 19.61
C ILE A 184 -9.58 -11.05 18.15
N ILE A 185 -9.54 -10.04 17.28
CA ILE A 185 -9.91 -10.11 15.87
C ILE A 185 -8.64 -10.03 15.04
N VAL A 186 -8.24 -11.16 14.45
CA VAL A 186 -7.10 -11.25 13.53
C VAL A 186 -7.63 -11.64 12.16
N ASP A 187 -7.22 -10.90 11.13
CA ASP A 187 -7.68 -11.08 9.74
C ASP A 187 -9.21 -11.08 9.58
N GLY A 188 -9.90 -10.28 10.40
CA GLY A 188 -11.36 -10.16 10.40
C GLY A 188 -12.10 -11.32 11.05
N ALA A 189 -11.40 -12.28 11.66
CA ALA A 189 -11.97 -13.41 12.39
C ALA A 189 -11.68 -13.30 13.89
N VAL A 190 -12.70 -13.57 14.71
CA VAL A 190 -12.56 -13.68 16.17
C VAL A 190 -11.79 -14.96 16.47
N GLN A 191 -10.62 -14.83 17.09
CA GLN A 191 -9.79 -15.95 17.51
C GLN A 191 -10.49 -16.73 18.64
N SER A 192 -10.05 -17.96 18.91
CA SER A 192 -10.63 -18.80 19.97
C SER A 192 -9.84 -18.79 21.28
N ASP A 193 -8.66 -18.17 21.29
CA ASP A 193 -7.71 -18.12 22.41
C ASP A 193 -7.76 -16.82 23.22
N PHE A 194 -8.63 -15.87 22.85
CA PHE A 194 -8.86 -14.68 23.65
C PHE A 194 -9.65 -14.99 24.93
N THR A 195 -9.52 -14.11 25.93
CA THR A 195 -10.18 -14.27 27.22
C THR A 195 -11.40 -13.35 27.35
N LEU A 196 -12.36 -13.75 28.19
CA LEU A 196 -13.49 -12.88 28.57
C LEU A 196 -13.00 -11.56 29.20
N GLU A 197 -11.88 -11.58 29.91
CA GLU A 197 -11.26 -10.38 30.47
C GLU A 197 -10.82 -9.39 29.37
N GLN A 198 -10.22 -9.88 28.28
CA GLN A 198 -9.89 -9.05 27.11
C GLN A 198 -11.15 -8.48 26.46
N TYR A 199 -12.22 -9.26 26.36
CA TYR A 199 -13.51 -8.75 25.87
C TYR A 199 -14.05 -7.62 26.76
N TYR A 200 -14.13 -7.81 28.07
CA TYR A 200 -14.65 -6.79 28.98
C TYR A 200 -13.79 -5.53 29.00
N ALA A 201 -12.46 -5.68 28.93
CA ALA A 201 -11.54 -4.56 28.85
C ALA A 201 -11.77 -3.75 27.55
N ALA A 202 -11.84 -4.42 26.39
CA ALA A 202 -12.17 -3.75 25.13
C ALA A 202 -13.53 -3.04 25.20
N LYS A 203 -14.56 -3.74 25.69
CA LYS A 203 -15.92 -3.18 25.79
C LYS A 203 -15.97 -1.94 26.69
N GLN A 204 -15.33 -2.00 27.86
CA GLN A 204 -15.29 -0.89 28.80
C GLN A 204 -14.63 0.34 28.20
N GLU A 205 -13.52 0.15 27.48
CA GLU A 205 -12.81 1.24 26.82
C GLU A 205 -13.66 1.87 25.70
N VAL A 206 -14.40 1.06 24.92
CA VAL A 206 -15.33 1.53 23.87
C VAL A 206 -16.55 2.23 24.45
N ASP A 207 -17.16 1.69 25.50
CA ASP A 207 -18.33 2.28 26.17
C ASP A 207 -18.00 3.67 26.73
N GLY A 208 -16.76 3.85 27.20
CA GLY A 208 -16.22 5.10 27.74
C GLY A 208 -15.88 6.16 26.70
N LEU A 209 -16.04 5.87 25.40
CA LEU A 209 -15.79 6.84 24.33
C LEU A 209 -16.96 7.83 24.17
N PRO A 210 -16.66 9.08 23.77
CA PRO A 210 -17.69 10.01 23.32
C PRO A 210 -18.42 9.45 22.10
N GLU A 211 -19.71 9.79 21.98
CA GLU A 211 -20.51 9.41 20.81
C GLU A 211 -19.88 9.97 19.53
N GLY A 212 -19.75 9.12 18.51
CA GLY A 212 -19.08 9.48 17.26
C GLY A 212 -18.76 8.28 16.35
N ALA A 213 -18.13 8.57 15.21
CA ALA A 213 -17.78 7.56 14.21
C ALA A 213 -16.83 6.48 14.78
N GLU A 214 -15.82 6.89 15.54
CA GLU A 214 -14.84 5.99 16.16
C GLU A 214 -15.49 5.00 17.14
N LYS A 215 -16.37 5.49 18.03
CA LYS A 215 -17.14 4.63 18.94
C LYS A 215 -18.04 3.67 18.16
N THR A 216 -18.68 4.15 17.10
CA THR A 216 -19.59 3.36 16.26
C THR A 216 -18.84 2.20 15.60
N GLU A 217 -17.67 2.46 15.03
CA GLU A 217 -16.82 1.44 14.40
C GLU A 217 -16.34 0.39 15.41
N LEU A 218 -15.80 0.84 16.55
CA LEU A 218 -15.34 -0.06 17.61
C LEU A 218 -16.50 -0.88 18.20
N MET A 219 -17.69 -0.30 18.34
CA MET A 219 -18.89 -1.03 18.79
C MET A 219 -19.32 -2.14 17.81
N GLN A 220 -19.14 -1.95 16.51
CA GLN A 220 -19.40 -3.02 15.53
C GLN A 220 -18.45 -4.20 15.72
N GLN A 221 -17.17 -3.92 15.99
CA GLN A 221 -16.18 -4.95 16.29
C GLN A 221 -16.50 -5.66 17.63
N ILE A 222 -16.92 -4.93 18.67
CA ILE A 222 -17.43 -5.52 19.91
C ILE A 222 -18.63 -6.45 19.65
N THR A 223 -19.56 -6.05 18.78
CA THR A 223 -20.73 -6.87 18.42
C THR A 223 -20.32 -8.16 17.70
N GLN A 224 -19.28 -8.10 16.88
CA GLN A 224 -18.70 -9.28 16.24
C GLN A 224 -18.14 -10.26 17.28
N ILE A 225 -17.41 -9.76 18.28
CA ILE A 225 -16.86 -10.57 19.39
C ILE A 225 -18.00 -11.21 20.20
N GLN A 226 -19.03 -10.43 20.54
CA GLN A 226 -20.24 -10.91 21.22
C GLN A 226 -20.94 -12.04 20.44
N THR A 227 -21.05 -11.90 19.13
CA THR A 227 -21.63 -12.94 18.26
C THR A 227 -20.81 -14.22 18.32
N ALA A 228 -19.48 -14.12 18.28
CA ALA A 228 -18.59 -15.27 18.42
C ALA A 228 -18.73 -15.94 19.80
N LEU A 229 -18.79 -15.16 20.90
CA LEU A 229 -19.00 -15.67 22.25
C LEU A 229 -20.34 -16.42 22.38
N THR A 230 -21.42 -15.85 21.85
CA THR A 230 -22.74 -16.52 21.81
C THR A 230 -22.66 -17.84 21.04
N ASN A 231 -22.01 -17.85 19.88
CA ASN A 231 -21.84 -19.07 19.07
C ASN A 231 -21.01 -20.14 19.78
N MET A 232 -20.10 -19.74 20.67
CA MET A 232 -19.32 -20.63 21.52
C MET A 232 -20.07 -21.07 22.80
N GLY A 233 -21.29 -20.59 23.03
CA GLY A 233 -22.07 -20.88 24.24
C GLY A 233 -21.54 -20.17 25.49
N ILE A 234 -20.73 -19.12 25.32
CA ILE A 234 -20.13 -18.36 26.41
C ILE A 234 -21.02 -17.15 26.71
N THR A 235 -21.40 -16.98 27.98
CA THR A 235 -22.16 -15.81 28.45
C THR A 235 -21.21 -14.66 28.80
N TYR A 236 -21.60 -13.43 28.45
CA TYR A 236 -20.81 -12.20 28.60
C TYR A 236 -21.70 -11.00 28.96
#